data_AF-J9DTY2-F1
#
_entry.id   AF-J9DTY2-F1
#
_cell.length_a   1.000
_cell.length_b   1.000
_cell.length_c   1.000
_cell.angle_alpha   90.00
_cell.angle_beta   90.00
_cell.angle_gamma   90.00
#
_symmetry.space_group_name_H-M   'P 1'
#
loop_
_entity.id
_entity.type
_entity.pdbx_description
1 polymer ?
#
loop_
_entity_poly.entity_id
_entity_poly.type
_entity_poly.pdbx_seq_one_letter_code
_entity_poly.pdbx_strand_id
1 'polypeptide(L)' 'LAEPIRLVLVDQGIKFTDDRINASDWPSMKSHFHFGQLPCLYDGDHQIVQSGAILRHLARKHS' A
#
# COMPACT_ATOMS: atom_id res chain seq x y z
N LEU A 1 8.12 2.07 -6.45
CA LEU A 1 7.50 3.05 -5.51
C LEU A 1 6.96 2.40 -4.23
N ALA A 2 6.70 1.08 -4.19
CA ALA A 2 6.19 0.41 -2.99
C ALA A 2 7.26 0.02 -1.96
N GLU A 3 8.51 -0.15 -2.39
CA GLU A 3 9.58 -0.71 -1.54
C GLU A 3 9.84 0.04 -0.22
N PRO A 4 9.86 1.39 -0.19
CA PRO A 4 10.01 2.11 1.08
C PRO A 4 8.91 1.79 2.11
N ILE A 5 7.69 1.47 1.64
CA ILE A 5 6.56 1.11 2.50
C ILE A 5 6.84 -0.25 3.17
N ARG A 6 7.31 -1.23 2.38
CA ARG A 6 7.66 -2.57 2.90
C ARG A 6 8.78 -2.49 3.92
N LEU A 7 9.81 -1.70 3.64
CA LEU A 7 10.94 -1.51 4.55
C LEU A 7 10.49 -0.95 5.90
N VAL A 8 9.64 0.08 5.91
CA VAL A 8 9.09 0.64 7.15
C VAL A 8 8.28 -0.40 7.94
N LEU A 9 7.44 -1.19 7.25
CA LEU A 9 6.64 -2.24 7.92
C LEU A 9 7.53 -3.33 8.53
N VAL A 10 8.58 -3.76 7.82
CA VAL A 10 9.55 -4.75 8.32
C VAL A 10 10.36 -4.19 9.49
N ASP A 11 10.88 -2.96 9.38
CA ASP A 11 11.66 -2.28 10.41
C ASP A 11 10.87 -2.15 11.72
N GLN A 12 9.57 -1.84 11.63
CA GLN A 12 8.67 -1.74 12.78
C GLN A 12 8.13 -3.10 13.26
N GLY A 13 8.52 -4.22 12.64
CA GLY A 13 8.03 -5.56 12.99
C GLY A 13 6.54 -5.78 12.72
N ILE A 14 5.93 -4.96 11.87
CA ILE A 14 4.51 -5.04 11.52
C ILE A 14 4.31 -6.12 10.48
N LYS A 15 3.46 -7.11 10.79
CA LYS A 15 3.08 -8.14 9.82
C LYS A 15 2.15 -7.54 8.77
N PHE A 16 2.44 -7.82 7.49
CA PHE A 16 1.62 -7.39 6.37
C PHE A 16 1.62 -8.46 5.27
N THR A 17 0.62 -8.38 4.39
CA THR A 17 0.55 -9.19 3.17
C THR A 17 1.09 -8.38 2.00
N ASP A 18 2.13 -8.86 1.33
CA ASP A 18 2.66 -8.25 0.10
C ASP A 18 1.93 -8.83 -1.13
N ASP A 19 0.74 -8.31 -1.42
CA ASP A 19 -0.02 -8.71 -2.60
C ASP A 19 0.55 -8.06 -3.87
N ARG A 20 1.03 -8.89 -4.80
CA ARG A 20 1.71 -8.47 -6.03
C ARG A 20 0.82 -8.77 -7.24
N ILE A 21 0.30 -7.71 -7.83
CA ILE A 21 -0.59 -7.80 -8.99
C ILE A 21 0.22 -8.00 -10.28
N ASN A 22 -0.14 -9.01 -11.07
CA ASN A 22 0.44 -9.21 -12.40
C ASN A 22 -0.04 -8.11 -13.35
N ALA A 23 0.82 -7.72 -14.30
CA ALA A 23 0.48 -6.70 -15.28
C ALA A 23 -0.74 -7.07 -16.16
N SER A 24 -0.99 -8.38 -16.38
CA SER A 24 -2.17 -8.88 -17.11
C SER A 24 -3.49 -8.62 -16.40
N ASP A 25 -3.47 -8.67 -15.07
CA ASP A 25 -4.67 -8.61 -14.23
C ASP A 25 -4.98 -7.17 -13.82
N TRP A 26 -3.97 -6.29 -13.87
CA TRP A 26 -4.11 -4.88 -13.49
C TRP A 26 -5.24 -4.12 -14.21
N PRO A 27 -5.46 -4.26 -15.53
CA PRO A 27 -6.51 -3.54 -16.23
C PRO A 27 -7.92 -3.79 -15.67
N SER A 28 -8.22 -5.03 -15.25
CA SER A 28 -9.54 -5.37 -14.69
C SER A 28 -9.71 -4.90 -13.24
N MET A 29 -8.60 -4.78 -12.49
CA MET A 29 -8.62 -4.36 -11.09
C MET A 29 -8.52 -2.86 -10.89
N LYS A 30 -8.03 -2.10 -11.89
CA LYS A 30 -7.72 -0.68 -11.78
C LYS A 30 -8.87 0.16 -11.21
N SER A 31 -10.11 -0.14 -11.58
CA SER A 31 -11.31 0.58 -11.11
C SER A 31 -11.58 0.42 -9.61
N HIS A 32 -11.02 -0.60 -8.95
CA HIS A 32 -11.19 -0.85 -7.52
C HIS A 32 -10.30 0.05 -6.64
N PHE A 33 -9.39 0.82 -7.23
CA PHE A 33 -8.48 1.70 -6.50
C PHE A 33 -8.92 3.15 -6.69
N HIS A 34 -9.01 3.94 -5.62
CA HIS A 34 -9.55 5.32 -5.63
C HIS A 34 -8.97 6.24 -6.73
N PHE A 35 -7.73 6.01 -7.18
CA PHE A 35 -7.11 6.73 -8.31
C PHE A 35 -6.61 5.82 -9.44
N GLY A 36 -6.98 4.54 -9.42
CA GLY A 36 -6.52 3.57 -10.42
C GLY A 36 -5.00 3.48 -10.51
N GLN A 37 -4.33 3.50 -9.34
CA GLN A 37 -2.88 3.51 -9.21
C GLN A 37 -2.44 2.60 -8.05
N LEU A 38 -1.24 2.04 -8.20
CA LEU A 38 -0.49 1.35 -7.16
C LEU A 38 0.75 2.21 -6.80
N PRO A 39 1.31 2.07 -5.58
CA PRO A 39 0.89 1.19 -4.49
C PRO A 39 -0.37 1.66 -3.75
N CYS A 40 -1.00 0.70 -3.07
CA CYS A 40 -2.16 0.90 -2.22
C CYS A 40 -1.96 0.11 -0.93
N LEU A 41 -2.22 0.73 0.22
CA LEU A 41 -2.27 0.09 1.53
C LEU A 41 -3.73 -0.08 1.95
N TYR A 42 -4.09 -1.27 2.43
CA TYR A 42 -5.34 -1.49 3.14
C TYR A 42 -5.05 -1.55 4.63
N ASP A 43 -5.70 -0.68 5.40
CA ASP A 43 -5.60 -0.62 6.86
C ASP A 43 -7.00 -0.76 7.47
N GLY A 44 -7.39 -2.00 7.77
CA GLY A 44 -8.79 -2.36 8.02
C GLY A 44 -9.63 -2.08 6.78
N ASP A 45 -10.69 -1.28 6.93
CA ASP A 45 -11.59 -0.90 5.84
C ASP A 45 -11.09 0.32 5.03
N HIS A 46 -9.96 0.92 5.42
CA HIS A 46 -9.45 2.11 4.73
C HIS A 46 -8.48 1.75 3.61
N GLN A 47 -8.80 2.20 2.40
CA GLN A 47 -7.91 2.15 1.23
C GLN A 47 -7.09 3.44 1.13
N ILE A 48 -5.77 3.32 1.26
CA ILE A 48 -4.82 4.46 1.21
C ILE A 48 -3.92 4.29 -0.01
N VAL A 49 -4.02 5.23 -0.95
CA VAL A 49 -3.23 5.27 -2.19
C VAL A 49 -2.20 6.40 -2.13
N GLN A 50 -1.24 6.40 -3.07
CA GLN A 50 -0.05 7.28 -3.10
C GLN A 50 1.01 6.92 -2.06
N SER A 51 2.23 6.61 -2.52
CA SER A 51 3.31 6.14 -1.64
C SER A 51 3.65 7.10 -0.50
N GLY A 52 3.68 8.41 -0.76
CA GLY A 52 3.95 9.42 0.27
C GLY A 52 2.85 9.54 1.33
N ALA A 53 1.57 9.35 0.95
CA ALA A 53 0.47 9.35 1.90
C ALA A 53 0.51 8.10 2.78
N ILE A 54 0.78 6.94 2.18
CA ILE A 54 0.95 5.66 2.90
C ILE A 54 2.08 5.77 3.93
N LEU A 55 3.26 6.25 3.52
CA LEU A 55 4.41 6.41 4.44
C LEU A 55 4.09 7.36 5.59
N ARG A 56 3.44 8.49 5.32
CA ARG A 56 3.04 9.46 6.35
C ARG A 56 2.02 8.87 7.32
N HIS A 57 1.08 8.06 6.82
CA HIS A 57 0.09 7.36 7.64
C HIS A 57 0.77 6.37 8.59
N LEU A 58 1.61 5.49 8.05
CA LEU A 58 2.35 4.49 8.82
C LEU A 58 3.24 5.15 9.89
N ALA A 59 3.97 6.20 9.52
CA ALA A 59 4.78 6.96 10.46
C ALA A 59 3.92 7.49 11.62
N ARG A 60 2.78 8.14 11.36
CA ARG A 60 1.91 8.67 12.42
C ARG A 60 1.26 7.60 13.30
N LYS A 61 0.95 6.43 12.73
CA LYS A 61 0.26 5.35 13.43
C LYS A 61 1.18 4.55 14.35
N HIS A 62 2.48 4.48 14.01
CA HIS A 62 3.45 3.58 14.65
C HIS A 62 4.71 4.30 15.16
N SER A 63 4.67 5.63 15.27
CA SER A 63 5.68 6.43 16.01
C SER A 63 5.36 6.46 17.49
#